data_AF-A0A0A9XTA1-F1
#
_entry.id   AF-A0A0A9XTA1-F1
#
_cell.length_a   1.000
_cell.length_b   1.000
_cell.length_c   1.000
_cell.angle_alpha   90.00
_cell.angle_beta   90.00
_cell.angle_gamma   90.00
#
_symmetry.space_group_name_H-M   'P 1'
#
loop_
_entity.id
_entity.type
_entity.pdbx_description
1 polymer ?
#
loop_
_entity_poly.entity_id
_entity_poly.type
_entity_poly.pdbx_seq_one_letter_code
_entity_poly.pdbx_strand_id
1 'polypeptide(L)'
;EPLNDGAWHIVTIFYYNRTATISLDECDTMLAVKFGDRINMTCATQMSQELESRCALVTESCHRFLDLTGPLQIGGLPPGLANPHLSQTSFVGCIADVHVDHKLLDLNKFVGNNGTKVGCTE
;
A
#
# COMPACT_ATOMS: atom_id res chain seq x y z
N GLU A 1 7.31 -1.54 -16.48
CA GLU A 1 8.69 -2.03 -16.25
C GLU A 1 8.68 -2.92 -15.02
N PRO A 2 9.50 -3.98 -14.93
CA PRO A 2 9.62 -4.74 -13.69
C PRO A 2 10.22 -3.87 -12.57
N LEU A 3 9.61 -3.88 -11.39
CA LEU A 3 10.05 -3.08 -10.22
C LEU A 3 11.25 -3.70 -9.46
N ASN A 4 11.70 -4.88 -9.88
CA ASN A 4 12.78 -5.64 -9.26
C ASN A 4 14.09 -5.48 -10.05
N ASP A 5 14.36 -4.27 -10.52
CA ASP A 5 15.51 -3.89 -11.34
C ASP A 5 16.71 -3.39 -10.52
N GLY A 6 16.54 -3.20 -9.21
CA GLY A 6 17.55 -2.67 -8.30
C GLY A 6 17.58 -1.14 -8.22
N ALA A 7 16.68 -0.45 -8.93
CA ALA A 7 16.50 0.98 -8.82
C ALA A 7 15.52 1.35 -7.69
N TRP A 8 15.58 2.61 -7.27
CA TRP A 8 14.59 3.18 -6.37
C TRP A 8 13.31 3.51 -7.14
N HIS A 9 12.18 3.03 -6.63
CA HIS A 9 10.84 3.37 -7.11
C HIS A 9 10.04 4.07 -6.03
N ILE A 10 9.18 5.00 -6.45
CA ILE A 10 8.26 5.70 -5.56
C ILE A 10 6.90 5.01 -5.65
N VAL A 11 6.37 4.55 -4.51
CA VAL A 11 5.00 4.01 -4.43
C VAL A 11 4.13 4.99 -3.67
N THR A 12 3.10 5.50 -4.34
CA THR A 12 2.11 6.40 -3.73
C THR A 12 0.78 5.67 -3.58
N ILE A 13 0.22 5.71 -2.37
CA ILE A 13 -1.09 5.14 -2.06
C ILE A 13 -2.00 6.26 -1.56
N PHE A 14 -3.14 6.45 -2.21
CA PHE A 14 -4.16 7.40 -1.81
C PHE A 14 -5.47 6.66 -1.51
N TYR A 15 -5.97 6.76 -0.29
CA TYR A 15 -7.24 6.16 0.12
C TYR A 15 -8.25 7.25 0.43
N TYR A 16 -9.36 7.25 -0.29
CA TYR A 16 -10.46 8.18 -0.08
C TYR A 16 -11.80 7.53 -0.40
N ASN A 17 -12.79 7.69 0.48
CA ASN A 17 -14.16 7.18 0.29
C ASN A 17 -14.23 5.71 -0.15
N ARG A 18 -13.48 4.82 0.53
CA ARG A 18 -13.38 3.38 0.21
C ARG A 18 -12.74 3.06 -1.14
N THR A 19 -12.12 4.03 -1.77
CA THR A 19 -11.37 3.88 -3.00
C THR A 19 -9.88 4.05 -2.71
N ALA A 20 -9.10 3.03 -3.04
CA ALA A 20 -7.65 3.04 -2.99
C ALA A 20 -7.10 3.25 -4.41
N THR A 21 -6.30 4.29 -4.60
CA THR A 21 -5.49 4.51 -5.80
C THR A 21 -4.04 4.23 -5.47
N ILE A 22 -3.38 3.41 -6.27
CA ILE A 22 -1.96 3.11 -6.17
C ILE A 22 -1.28 3.60 -7.43
N SER A 23 -0.15 4.29 -7.30
CA SER A 23 0.67 4.73 -8.42
C SER A 23 2.16 4.52 -8.17
N LEU A 24 2.88 4.32 -9.26
CA LEU A 24 4.31 4.09 -9.29
C LEU A 24 5.01 5.29 -9.95
N ASP A 25 6.09 5.75 -9.35
CA ASP A 25 6.95 6.82 -9.85
C ASP A 25 6.16 8.09 -10.26
N GLU A 26 6.65 8.83 -11.24
CA GLU A 26 5.97 10.01 -11.79
C GLU A 26 4.88 9.60 -12.80
N CYS A 27 3.78 9.04 -12.27
CA CYS A 27 2.64 8.60 -13.08
C CYS A 27 1.49 9.62 -13.09
N ASP A 28 0.95 9.93 -14.28
CA ASP A 28 -0.34 10.61 -14.40
C ASP A 28 -1.47 9.63 -14.03
N THR A 29 -1.85 9.65 -12.76
CA THR A 29 -2.85 8.75 -12.19
C THR A 29 -4.22 8.88 -12.87
N MET A 30 -4.62 10.09 -13.29
CA MET A 30 -5.93 10.30 -13.91
C MET A 30 -5.98 9.68 -15.30
N LEU A 31 -4.93 9.82 -16.09
CA LEU A 31 -4.83 9.17 -17.40
C LEU A 31 -4.66 7.65 -17.27
N ALA A 32 -3.82 7.18 -16.35
CA ALA A 32 -3.54 5.76 -16.18
C ALA A 32 -4.79 4.99 -15.76
N VAL A 33 -5.53 5.49 -14.78
CA VAL A 33 -6.75 4.83 -14.29
C VAL A 33 -7.88 4.85 -15.32
N LYS A 34 -8.06 5.95 -16.07
CA LYS A 34 -9.19 6.07 -17.02
C LYS A 34 -8.93 5.49 -18.40
N PHE A 35 -7.69 5.58 -18.87
CA PHE A 35 -7.32 5.28 -20.26
C PHE A 35 -6.16 4.31 -20.39
N GLY A 36 -5.59 3.80 -19.29
CA GLY A 36 -4.39 2.96 -19.27
C GLY A 36 -4.40 1.84 -20.31
N ASP A 37 -5.52 1.11 -20.43
CA ASP A 37 -5.68 0.02 -21.41
C ASP A 37 -5.61 0.47 -22.87
N ARG A 38 -5.94 1.73 -23.17
CA ARG A 38 -5.94 2.29 -24.54
C ARG A 38 -4.60 2.89 -24.93
N ILE A 39 -3.82 3.34 -23.95
CA ILE A 39 -2.53 4.01 -24.17
C ILE A 39 -1.34 3.20 -23.64
N ASN A 40 -1.55 1.93 -23.28
CA ASN A 40 -0.56 1.03 -22.69
C ASN A 40 0.16 1.63 -21.46
N MET A 41 -0.58 2.33 -20.60
CA MET A 41 -0.06 2.94 -19.38
C MET A 41 -0.54 2.18 -18.14
N THR A 42 0.38 1.47 -17.48
CA THR A 42 0.08 0.56 -16.37
C THR A 42 0.66 1.01 -15.03
N CYS A 43 1.08 2.28 -14.92
CA CYS A 43 1.76 2.81 -13.73
C CYS A 43 0.83 3.16 -12.56
N ALA A 44 -0.49 3.12 -12.74
CA ALA A 44 -1.43 3.32 -11.64
C ALA A 44 -2.69 2.46 -11.81
N THR A 45 -3.32 2.17 -10.68
CA THR A 45 -4.60 1.46 -10.63
C THR A 45 -5.47 2.01 -9.51
N GLN A 46 -6.78 1.78 -9.62
CA GLN A 46 -7.75 2.18 -8.62
C GLN A 46 -8.69 1.02 -8.33
N MET A 47 -8.94 0.78 -7.04
CA MET A 47 -9.88 -0.22 -6.55
C MET A 47 -10.84 0.42 -5.56
N SER A 48 -12.14 0.18 -5.75
CA SER A 48 -13.17 0.65 -4.82
C SER A 48 -13.82 -0.54 -4.13
N GLN A 49 -13.99 -0.46 -2.81
CA GLN A 49 -14.75 -1.45 -2.07
C GLN A 49 -16.24 -1.16 -2.24
N GLU A 50 -16.91 -1.99 -3.04
CA GLU A 50 -18.36 -2.00 -3.14
C GLU A 50 -18.97 -2.72 -1.94
N LEU A 51 -19.88 -2.02 -1.25
CA LEU A 51 -20.62 -2.57 -0.12
C LEU A 51 -21.98 -3.08 -0.60
N GLU A 52 -22.48 -4.15 0.01
CA GLU A 52 -23.80 -4.68 -0.29
C GLU A 52 -24.90 -3.68 0.09
N SER A 53 -26.07 -3.78 -0.54
CA SER A 53 -27.18 -2.84 -0.35
C SER A 53 -27.65 -2.72 1.11
N ARG A 54 -27.62 -3.81 1.89
CA ARG A 54 -27.95 -3.80 3.32
C ARG A 54 -27.08 -2.83 4.12
N CYS A 55 -25.87 -2.57 3.65
CA CYS A 55 -24.91 -1.68 4.27
C CYS A 55 -25.28 -0.20 4.18
N ALA A 56 -26.41 0.15 3.55
CA ALA A 56 -27.02 1.48 3.70
C ALA A 56 -27.67 1.69 5.09
N LEU A 57 -28.09 0.61 5.77
CA LEU A 57 -28.70 0.69 7.09
C LEU A 57 -27.63 0.82 8.17
N VAL A 58 -27.63 1.92 8.93
CA VAL A 58 -26.60 2.21 9.94
C VAL A 58 -26.44 1.08 10.97
N THR A 59 -27.51 0.33 11.24
CA THR A 59 -27.55 -0.83 12.15
C THR A 59 -26.78 -2.06 11.66
N GLU A 60 -26.50 -2.15 10.36
CA GLU A 60 -25.74 -3.26 9.77
C GLU A 60 -24.23 -3.07 9.94
N SER A 61 -23.54 -4.13 10.37
CA SER A 61 -22.07 -4.17 10.48
C SER A 61 -21.44 -4.54 9.14
N CYS A 62 -21.00 -3.54 8.38
CA CYS A 62 -20.45 -3.73 7.03
C CYS A 62 -19.03 -3.18 6.83
N HIS A 63 -18.22 -3.10 7.89
CA HIS A 63 -16.82 -2.63 7.80
C HIS A 63 -16.64 -1.40 6.91
N ARG A 64 -17.50 -0.38 7.10
CA ARG A 64 -17.55 0.82 6.26
C ARG A 64 -16.30 1.70 6.37
N PHE A 65 -15.54 1.48 7.44
CA PHE A 65 -14.39 2.23 7.85
C PHE A 65 -13.19 1.30 7.99
N LEU A 66 -12.00 1.87 7.85
CA LEU A 66 -10.75 1.17 8.13
C LEU A 66 -10.49 1.23 9.64
N ASP A 67 -10.71 0.12 10.33
CA ASP A 67 -10.41 -0.01 11.75
C ASP A 67 -8.90 -0.29 11.93
N LEU A 68 -8.16 0.67 12.50
CA LEU A 68 -6.74 0.52 12.78
C LEU A 68 -6.54 -0.30 14.06
N THR A 69 -6.50 -1.62 13.92
CA THR A 69 -6.42 -2.57 15.05
C THR A 69 -4.99 -2.90 15.51
N GLY A 70 -3.97 -2.25 14.95
CA GLY A 70 -2.57 -2.50 15.30
C GLY A 70 -1.58 -1.53 14.67
N PRO A 71 -0.27 -1.70 14.96
CA PRO A 71 0.79 -0.86 14.39
C PRO A 71 1.02 -1.15 12.91
N LEU A 72 1.43 -0.12 12.16
CA LEU A 72 1.86 -0.24 10.77
C LEU A 72 3.03 -1.21 10.65
N GLN A 73 2.89 -2.22 9.78
CA GLN A 73 3.94 -3.18 9.45
C GLN A 73 4.61 -2.79 8.14
N ILE A 74 5.94 -2.78 8.10
CA ILE A 74 6.74 -2.46 6.91
C ILE A 74 7.80 -3.55 6.75
N GLY A 75 7.99 -4.03 5.51
CA GLY A 75 9.01 -5.04 5.18
C GLY A 75 8.59 -6.50 5.43
N GLY A 76 7.50 -6.76 6.15
CA GLY A 76 6.96 -8.11 6.33
C GLY A 76 5.87 -8.19 7.38
N LEU A 77 5.32 -9.39 7.54
CA LEU A 77 4.31 -9.73 8.55
C LEU A 77 4.86 -10.80 9.50
N PRO A 78 4.59 -10.70 10.82
CA PRO A 78 4.97 -11.75 11.75
C PRO A 78 4.16 -13.04 11.50
N PRO A 79 4.68 -14.20 11.94
CA PRO A 79 3.96 -15.47 11.83
C PRO A 79 2.56 -15.38 12.46
N GLY A 80 1.55 -15.91 11.77
CA GLY A 80 0.17 -15.90 12.24
C GLY A 80 -0.65 -14.65 11.92
N LEU A 81 -0.03 -13.56 11.44
CA LEU A 81 -0.75 -12.36 10.95
C LEU A 81 -0.87 -12.31 9.42
N ALA A 82 -0.31 -13.30 8.71
CA ALA A 82 -0.40 -13.36 7.26
C ALA A 82 -1.84 -13.63 6.80
N ASN A 83 -2.36 -12.75 5.95
CA ASN A 83 -3.62 -13.00 5.26
C ASN A 83 -3.45 -14.20 4.31
N PRO A 84 -4.37 -15.19 4.28
CA PRO A 84 -4.30 -16.34 3.38
C PRO A 84 -4.17 -15.98 1.89
N HIS A 85 -4.61 -14.79 1.50
CA HIS A 85 -4.55 -14.29 0.12
C HIS A 85 -3.20 -13.67 -0.25
N LEU A 86 -2.26 -13.54 0.68
CA LEU A 86 -0.91 -13.04 0.41
C LEU A 86 0.02 -14.21 0.06
N SER A 87 0.63 -14.14 -1.13
CA SER A 87 1.63 -15.11 -1.59
C SER A 87 3.00 -14.92 -0.93
N GLN A 88 3.32 -13.70 -0.49
CA GLN A 88 4.58 -13.33 0.14
C GLN A 88 4.33 -12.56 1.43
N THR A 89 5.04 -12.94 2.49
CA THR A 89 4.90 -12.36 3.84
C THR A 89 6.12 -11.56 4.27
N SER A 90 7.15 -11.48 3.44
CA SER A 90 8.38 -10.73 3.70
C SER A 90 8.88 -10.07 2.42
N PHE A 91 9.59 -8.96 2.60
CA PHE A 91 10.20 -8.19 1.54
C PHE A 91 11.73 -8.18 1.74
N VAL A 92 12.46 -8.34 0.65
CA VAL A 92 13.93 -8.27 0.62
C VAL A 92 14.30 -7.12 -0.31
N GLY A 93 14.86 -6.06 0.25
CA GLY A 93 15.22 -4.85 -0.45
C GLY A 93 15.37 -3.68 0.51
N CYS A 94 15.41 -2.47 -0.03
CA CYS A 94 15.54 -1.25 0.75
C CYS A 94 14.24 -0.44 0.71
N ILE A 95 13.90 0.19 1.83
CA ILE A 95 12.74 1.07 1.98
C ILE A 95 13.24 2.36 2.63
N ALA A 96 12.90 3.49 2.02
CA ALA A 96 13.27 4.82 2.50
C ALA A 96 12.09 5.79 2.28
N ASP A 97 12.19 6.97 2.89
CA ASP A 97 11.28 8.11 2.67
C ASP A 97 9.79 7.77 2.78
N VAL A 98 9.44 6.98 3.81
CA VAL A 98 8.05 6.59 4.07
C VAL A 98 7.30 7.76 4.68
N HIS A 99 6.24 8.20 3.99
CA HIS A 99 5.34 9.26 4.47
C HIS A 99 3.94 8.70 4.74
N VAL A 100 3.38 9.03 5.90
CA VAL A 100 1.97 8.74 6.25
C VAL A 100 1.29 10.07 6.51
N ASP A 101 0.20 10.35 5.79
CA ASP A 101 -0.51 11.63 5.86
C ASP A 101 0.43 12.85 5.73
N HIS A 102 1.34 12.78 4.76
CA HIS A 102 2.38 13.78 4.47
C HIS A 102 3.43 14.00 5.58
N LYS A 103 3.47 13.15 6.61
CA LYS A 103 4.48 13.20 7.66
C LYS A 103 5.52 12.11 7.44
N LEU A 104 6.80 12.51 7.41
CA LEU A 104 7.91 11.59 7.34
C LEU A 104 7.93 10.70 8.60
N LEU A 105 7.94 9.39 8.38
CA LEU A 105 8.06 8.40 9.44
C LEU A 105 9.53 8.15 9.76
N ASP A 106 9.89 8.26 11.04
CA ASP A 106 11.21 7.86 11.51
C ASP A 106 11.28 6.33 11.62
N LEU A 107 11.86 5.69 10.61
CA LEU A 107 12.00 4.22 10.54
C LEU A 107 12.84 3.63 11.68
N ASN A 108 13.62 4.44 12.41
CA ASN A 108 14.36 3.99 13.60
C ASN A 108 13.52 4.02 14.89
N LYS A 109 12.30 4.58 14.87
CA LYS A 109 11.36 4.61 16.01
C LYS A 109 10.31 3.51 15.94
N PHE A 110 10.74 2.27 15.75
CA PHE A 110 9.86 1.11 15.72
C PHE A 110 9.45 0.65 17.13
N VAL A 111 8.27 0.02 17.24
CA VAL A 111 7.85 -0.70 18.45
C VAL A 111 8.43 -2.13 18.48
N GLY A 112 8.64 -2.73 17.32
CA GLY A 112 9.32 -4.00 17.15
C GLY A 112 10.06 -4.06 15.82
N ASN A 113 11.22 -4.72 15.81
CA ASN A 113 12.05 -4.88 14.63
C ASN A 113 12.63 -6.29 14.59
N ASN A 114 12.50 -6.95 13.44
CA ASN A 114 13.12 -8.24 13.19
C ASN A 114 13.74 -8.24 11.78
N GLY A 115 15.08 -8.25 11.72
CA GLY A 115 15.81 -8.46 10.47
C GLY A 115 16.03 -7.23 9.60
N THR A 116 15.73 -6.00 10.06
CA THR A 116 16.11 -4.79 9.32
C THR A 116 17.50 -4.30 9.70
N LYS A 117 18.15 -3.60 8.76
CA LYS A 117 19.43 -2.92 8.97
C LYS A 117 19.32 -1.50 8.42
N VAL A 118 20.01 -0.56 9.04
CA VAL A 118 20.07 0.82 8.57
C VAL A 118 20.94 0.90 7.32
N GLY A 119 20.49 1.69 6.34
CA GLY A 119 21.16 1.90 5.07
C GLY A 119 20.74 0.92 3.99
N CYS A 120 21.18 1.20 2.77
CA CYS A 120 21.06 0.32 1.61
C CYS A 120 22.45 0.17 1.03
N THR A 121 22.96 -1.06 0.94
CA THR A 121 24.21 -1.32 0.22
C THR A 121 23.92 -1.29 -1.27
N GLU A 122 24.62 -0.45 -2.03
CA GLU A 122 24.64 -0.50 -3.49
C GLU A 122 25.13 -1.87 -4.01
#